data_AF-A0A4Z1SMV2-F1
#
_entry.id   AF-A0A4Z1SMV2-F1
#
_cell.length_a   1.000
_cell.length_b   1.000
_cell.length_c   1.000
_cell.angle_alpha   90.00
_cell.angle_beta   90.00
_cell.angle_gamma   90.00
#
_symmetry.space_group_name_H-M   'P 1'
#
loop_
_entity.id
_entity.type
_entity.pdbx_description
1 polymer ?
#
loop_
_entity_poly.entity_id
_entity_poly.type
_entity_poly.pdbx_seq_one_letter_code
_entity_poly.pdbx_strand_id
1 'polypeptide(L)'
;MGMEAMQLFLRRAAEEKLSVVVVDPSTPVGCVLRGMEGDNLRLVHAGHALESDQTFADSGISAGAVLELVPRLCGGVMEPTLLDLAREYNQYMMICRRCYARNALRAKNCRRCHATDLRKKKLSKYV
;
A
#
# COMPACT_ATOMS: atom_id res chain seq x y z
N MET A 1 16.54 -39.18 3.17
CA MET A 1 16.06 -38.38 4.30
C MET A 1 14.81 -37.69 3.82
N GLY A 2 13.64 -38.13 4.30
CA GLY A 2 12.35 -37.64 3.79
C GLY A 2 12.20 -36.16 4.08
N MET A 3 11.97 -35.37 3.03
CA MET A 3 11.59 -33.98 3.19
C MET A 3 10.14 -34.01 3.68
N GLU A 4 9.90 -33.77 4.96
CA GLU A 4 8.54 -33.71 5.49
C GLU A 4 7.85 -32.48 4.91
N ALA A 5 6.86 -32.72 4.05
CA ALA A 5 6.01 -31.68 3.52
C ALA A 5 5.23 -31.02 4.67
N MET A 6 5.17 -29.69 4.65
CA MET A 6 4.55 -28.87 5.66
C MET A 6 3.18 -28.39 5.20
N GLN A 7 2.17 -28.52 6.07
CA GLN A 7 0.83 -28.00 5.81
C GLN A 7 0.72 -26.56 6.33
N LEU A 8 0.27 -25.65 5.48
CA LEU A 8 0.01 -24.24 5.79
C LEU A 8 -1.45 -23.89 5.51
N PHE A 9 -1.99 -22.90 6.24
CA PHE A 9 -3.34 -22.39 6.02
C PHE A 9 -3.26 -20.98 5.44
N LEU A 10 -3.90 -20.75 4.30
CA LEU A 10 -4.01 -19.43 3.69
C LEU A 10 -5.38 -18.82 3.99
N ARG A 11 -5.37 -17.57 4.46
CA ARG A 11 -6.57 -16.74 4.62
C ARG A 11 -6.55 -15.61 3.59
N ARG A 12 -7.55 -15.54 2.72
CA ARG A 12 -7.73 -14.40 1.79
C ARG A 12 -8.47 -13.26 2.49
N ALA A 13 -8.05 -12.02 2.27
CA ALA A 13 -8.65 -10.85 2.93
C ALA A 13 -10.18 -10.69 2.70
N ALA A 14 -10.72 -11.24 1.61
CA ALA A 14 -12.14 -11.16 1.26
C ALA A 14 -12.95 -12.42 1.65
N GLU A 15 -12.30 -13.48 2.15
CA GLU A 15 -12.93 -14.77 2.41
C GLU A 15 -12.66 -15.23 3.85
N GLU A 16 -13.68 -15.68 4.57
CA GLU A 16 -13.51 -16.32 5.88
C GLU A 16 -12.95 -17.75 5.78
N LYS A 17 -12.91 -18.31 4.57
CA LYS A 17 -12.46 -19.68 4.33
C LYS A 17 -10.93 -19.75 4.35
N LEU A 18 -10.42 -20.77 5.04
CA LEU A 18 -9.01 -21.14 5.03
C LEU A 18 -8.78 -22.20 3.95
N SER A 19 -7.90 -21.92 2.99
CA SER A 19 -7.42 -22.93 2.06
C SER A 19 -6.14 -23.57 2.59
N VAL A 20 -6.00 -24.88 2.37
CA VAL A 20 -4.83 -25.64 2.79
C VAL A 20 -3.83 -25.68 1.65
N VAL A 21 -2.57 -25.37 1.93
CA VAL A 21 -1.46 -25.50 0.97
C VAL A 21 -0.39 -26.38 1.59
N VAL A 22 0.01 -27.40 0.84
CA VAL A 22 1.10 -28.30 1.22
C VAL A 22 2.34 -27.86 0.45
N VAL A 23 3.39 -27.50 1.18
CA VAL A 23 4.67 -27.03 0.62
C VAL A 23 5.84 -27.73 1.26
N ASP A 24 6.92 -27.90 0.50
CA ASP A 24 8.19 -28.30 1.08
C ASP A 24 8.84 -27.10 1.78
N PRO A 25 9.48 -27.29 2.95
CA PRO A 25 10.10 -26.20 3.71
C PRO A 25 11.22 -25.47 2.96
N SER A 26 11.85 -26.14 1.98
CA SER A 26 12.86 -25.56 1.09
C SER A 26 12.28 -24.74 -0.07
N THR A 27 10.96 -24.73 -0.24
CA THR A 27 10.31 -23.99 -1.32
C THR A 27 10.37 -22.49 -1.01
N PRO A 28 10.79 -21.65 -1.96
CA PRO A 28 10.75 -20.20 -1.77
C PRO A 28 9.31 -19.68 -1.77
N VAL A 29 9.04 -18.66 -0.96
CA VAL A 29 7.71 -18.04 -0.80
C VAL A 29 7.14 -17.56 -2.14
N GLY A 30 8.01 -17.05 -3.03
CA GLY A 30 7.62 -16.60 -4.36
C GLY A 30 6.98 -17.68 -5.25
N CYS A 31 7.28 -18.97 -5.04
CA CYS A 31 6.63 -20.04 -5.79
C CYS A 31 5.13 -20.15 -5.50
N VAL A 32 4.71 -19.92 -4.25
CA VAL A 32 3.29 -19.95 -3.86
C VAL A 32 2.54 -18.77 -4.47
N LEU A 33 3.16 -17.58 -4.47
CA LEU A 33 2.59 -16.36 -5.06
C LEU A 33 2.40 -16.47 -6.58
N ARG A 34 3.37 -17.05 -7.30
CA ARG A 34 3.28 -17.24 -8.75
C ARG A 34 2.08 -18.10 -9.18
N GLY A 35 1.66 -19.06 -8.36
CA GLY A 35 0.52 -19.94 -8.65
C GLY A 35 -0.85 -19.31 -8.39
N MET A 36 -0.93 -18.17 -7.69
CA MET A 36 -2.17 -17.67 -7.10
C MET A 36 -2.49 -16.20 -7.44
N GLU A 37 -2.03 -15.67 -8.58
CA GLU A 37 -2.28 -14.30 -9.11
C GLU A 37 -1.15 -13.27 -8.97
N GLY A 38 0.11 -13.71 -9.09
CA GLY A 38 1.24 -12.84 -9.51
C GLY A 38 1.66 -11.74 -8.53
N ASP A 39 2.44 -10.77 -9.05
CA ASP A 39 3.22 -9.77 -8.29
C ASP A 39 2.38 -8.84 -7.39
N ASN A 40 1.06 -8.83 -7.55
CA ASN A 40 0.13 -7.98 -6.81
C ASN A 40 -0.28 -8.55 -5.44
N LEU A 41 0.26 -9.69 -5.04
CA LEU A 41 -0.04 -10.31 -3.74
C LEU A 41 1.19 -10.36 -2.84
N ARG A 42 0.96 -10.40 -1.54
CA ARG A 42 1.99 -10.70 -0.54
C ARG A 42 1.42 -11.62 0.55
N LEU A 43 2.29 -12.47 1.09
CA LEU A 43 1.99 -13.31 2.24
C LEU A 43 2.44 -12.61 3.51
N VAL A 44 1.57 -12.57 4.51
CA VAL A 44 1.83 -11.95 5.81
C VAL A 44 1.62 -12.98 6.91
N HIS A 45 2.58 -13.09 7.83
CA HIS A 45 2.49 -13.91 9.02
C HIS A 45 2.73 -13.06 10.26
N ALA A 46 1.83 -13.10 11.23
CA ALA A 46 1.93 -12.33 12.48
C ALA A 46 2.25 -10.82 12.27
N GLY A 47 1.78 -10.24 11.17
CA GLY A 47 2.06 -8.85 10.80
C GLY A 47 3.39 -8.61 10.08
N HIS A 48 4.23 -9.63 9.90
CA HIS A 48 5.46 -9.57 9.10
C HIS A 48 5.19 -10.05 7.67
N ALA A 49 5.52 -9.22 6.68
CA ALA A 49 5.41 -9.59 5.28
C ALA A 49 6.61 -10.47 4.89
N LEU A 50 6.35 -11.60 4.25
CA LEU A 50 7.38 -12.50 3.77
C LEU A 50 7.94 -12.02 2.44
N GLU A 51 9.27 -12.07 2.31
CA GLU A 51 9.97 -11.74 1.07
C GLU A 51 9.91 -12.91 0.09
N SER A 52 9.85 -12.62 -1.22
CA SER A 52 9.70 -13.63 -2.27
C SER A 52 10.84 -14.64 -2.34
N ASP A 53 12.03 -14.21 -1.91
CA ASP A 53 13.29 -14.92 -2.10
C ASP A 53 13.65 -15.79 -0.87
N GLN A 54 12.88 -15.66 0.22
CA GLN A 54 13.08 -16.44 1.45
C GLN A 54 12.36 -17.79 1.35
N THR A 55 12.92 -18.82 1.98
CA THR A 55 12.26 -20.12 2.13
C THR A 55 11.29 -20.13 3.32
N PHE A 56 10.31 -21.04 3.32
CA PHE A 56 9.41 -21.21 4.46
C PHE A 56 10.14 -21.69 5.73
N ALA A 57 11.26 -22.41 5.58
CA ALA A 57 12.12 -22.80 6.69
C ALA A 57 12.82 -21.60 7.35
N ASP A 58 13.37 -20.68 6.54
CA ASP A 58 14.14 -19.53 7.03
C ASP A 58 13.29 -18.42 7.62
N SER A 59 11.98 -18.40 7.32
CA SER A 59 11.03 -17.39 7.77
C SER A 59 10.42 -17.68 9.14
N GLY A 60 10.84 -18.75 9.82
CA GLY A 60 10.40 -19.09 11.17
C GLY A 60 8.95 -19.57 11.26
N ILE A 61 8.40 -20.10 10.17
CA ILE A 61 7.01 -20.53 10.08
C ILE A 61 6.89 -21.98 10.56
N SER A 62 5.94 -22.26 11.45
CA SER A 62 5.67 -23.61 11.99
C SER A 62 4.58 -24.35 11.23
N ALA A 63 4.63 -25.68 11.23
CA ALA A 63 3.62 -26.49 10.55
C ALA A 63 2.23 -26.17 11.11
N GLY A 64 1.26 -25.91 10.23
CA GLY A 64 -0.08 -25.47 10.59
C GLY A 64 -0.21 -23.96 10.86
N ALA A 65 0.80 -23.14 10.52
CA ALA A 65 0.68 -21.69 10.60
C ALA A 65 -0.36 -21.14 9.62
N VAL A 66 -1.02 -20.05 10.04
CA VAL A 66 -1.94 -19.27 9.20
C VAL A 66 -1.16 -18.11 8.58
N LEU A 67 -1.25 -18.02 7.25
CA LEU A 67 -0.73 -16.91 6.45
C LEU A 67 -1.89 -16.12 5.88
N GLU A 68 -1.79 -14.80 5.93
CA GLU A 68 -2.72 -13.90 5.30
C GLU A 68 -2.24 -13.55 3.90
N LEU A 69 -3.06 -13.85 2.89
CA LEU A 69 -2.86 -13.42 1.52
C LEU A 69 -3.51 -12.04 1.34
N VAL A 70 -2.68 -11.01 1.29
CA VAL A 70 -3.10 -9.62 1.23
C VAL A 70 -2.72 -9.04 -0.13
N PRO A 71 -3.65 -8.35 -0.83
CA PRO A 71 -3.29 -7.62 -2.05
C PRO A 71 -2.34 -6.46 -1.73
N ARG A 72 -1.36 -6.27 -2.60
CA ARG A 72 -0.61 -5.02 -2.67
C ARG A 72 -1.56 -3.97 -3.21
N LEU A 73 -1.70 -2.88 -2.48
CA LEU A 73 -2.48 -1.73 -2.95
C LEU A 73 -1.68 -1.06 -4.06
N CYS A 74 -1.94 -1.46 -5.30
CA CYS A 74 -1.44 -0.76 -6.47
C CYS A 74 -2.21 0.56 -6.56
N GLY A 75 -1.52 1.67 -6.29
CA GLY A 75 -2.05 2.98 -6.61
C GLY A 75 -2.39 3.04 -8.10
N GLY A 76 -3.48 3.71 -8.46
CA GLY A 76 -3.85 3.91 -9.86
C GLY A 76 -3.06 5.06 -10.48
N VAL A 77 -2.70 4.93 -11.76
CA VAL A 77 -2.32 6.08 -12.57
C VAL A 77 -3.60 6.83 -12.93
N MET A 78 -3.71 8.07 -12.46
CA MET A 78 -4.80 8.95 -12.88
C MET A 78 -4.55 9.43 -14.30
N GLU A 79 -5.60 9.48 -15.12
CA GLU A 79 -5.55 10.10 -16.44
C GLU A 79 -5.09 11.57 -16.29
N PRO A 80 -4.21 12.06 -17.18
CA PRO A 80 -3.54 13.35 -17.01
C PRO A 80 -4.50 14.54 -16.87
N THR A 81 -5.63 14.58 -17.59
CA THR A 81 -6.60 15.67 -17.45
C THR A 81 -7.30 15.67 -16.09
N LEU A 82 -7.64 14.50 -15.56
CA LEU A 82 -8.20 14.39 -14.19
C LEU A 82 -7.18 14.78 -13.13
N LEU A 83 -5.90 14.49 -13.36
CA LEU A 83 -4.82 14.91 -12.47
C LEU A 83 -4.69 16.44 -12.43
N ASP A 84 -4.73 17.10 -13.59
CA ASP A 84 -4.63 18.55 -13.66
C ASP A 84 -5.84 19.25 -13.05
N LEU A 85 -7.04 18.71 -13.25
CA LEU A 85 -8.25 19.17 -12.55
C LEU A 85 -8.07 19.04 -11.03
N ALA A 86 -7.60 17.89 -10.55
CA ALA A 86 -7.35 17.68 -9.13
C ALA A 86 -6.28 18.63 -8.57
N ARG A 87 -5.22 18.92 -9.34
CA ARG A 87 -4.17 19.89 -8.97
C ARG A 87 -4.74 21.30 -8.86
N GLU A 88 -5.58 21.73 -9.79
CA GLU A 88 -6.20 23.05 -9.76
C GLU A 88 -7.07 23.25 -8.53
N TYR A 89 -7.94 22.28 -8.22
CA TYR A 89 -8.84 22.37 -7.07
C TYR A 89 -8.14 22.17 -5.72
N ASN A 90 -7.17 21.27 -5.64
CA ASN A 90 -6.60 20.83 -4.35
C ASN A 90 -5.22 21.40 -4.03
N GLN A 91 -4.45 21.83 -5.04
CA GLN A 91 -3.05 22.24 -4.86
C GLN A 91 -2.79 23.70 -5.23
N TYR A 92 -3.36 24.22 -6.31
CA TYR A 92 -3.11 25.58 -6.80
C TYR A 92 -3.90 26.65 -6.04
N MET A 93 -3.43 26.98 -4.85
CA MET A 93 -4.06 27.96 -3.97
C MET A 93 -3.05 28.70 -3.09
N MET A 94 -3.49 29.85 -2.56
CA MET A 94 -2.73 30.61 -1.59
C MET A 94 -3.14 30.24 -0.17
N ILE A 95 -2.17 30.17 0.73
CA ILE A 95 -2.35 29.92 2.16
C ILE A 95 -1.92 31.18 2.91
N CYS A 96 -2.77 31.69 3.80
CA CYS A 96 -2.38 32.80 4.67
C CYS A 96 -1.32 32.34 5.68
N ARG A 97 -0.26 33.13 5.89
CA ARG A 97 0.77 32.79 6.87
C ARG A 97 0.32 32.98 8.32
N ARG A 98 -0.68 33.84 8.57
CA ARG A 98 -1.18 34.15 9.91
C ARG A 98 -2.25 33.17 10.39
N CYS A 99 -3.23 32.85 9.54
CA CYS A 99 -4.40 32.05 9.93
C CYS A 99 -4.53 30.73 9.17
N TYR A 100 -3.59 30.40 8.28
CA TYR A 100 -3.56 29.17 7.47
C TYR A 100 -4.81 28.93 6.60
N ALA A 101 -5.66 29.94 6.41
CA ALA A 101 -6.83 29.83 5.55
C ALA A 101 -6.41 29.62 4.09
N ARG A 102 -7.16 28.76 3.38
CA ARG A 102 -7.09 28.60 1.93
C ARG A 102 -7.73 29.80 1.23
N ASN A 103 -7.06 30.35 0.23
CA ASN A 103 -7.51 31.47 -0.59
C ASN A 103 -7.25 31.15 -2.06
N ALA A 104 -7.95 31.85 -2.97
CA ALA A 104 -7.75 31.70 -4.41
C ALA A 104 -6.30 32.02 -4.81
N LEU A 105 -5.83 31.44 -5.92
CA LEU A 105 -4.45 31.61 -6.41
C LEU A 105 -4.09 33.08 -6.66
N ARG A 106 -5.07 33.89 -7.09
CA ARG A 106 -4.91 35.33 -7.39
C ARG A 106 -5.29 36.24 -6.22
N ALA A 107 -5.59 35.70 -5.03
CA ALA A 107 -5.98 36.51 -3.89
C ALA A 107 -4.81 37.37 -3.40
N LYS A 108 -5.07 38.66 -3.17
CA LYS A 108 -4.11 39.59 -2.55
C LYS A 108 -4.26 39.67 -1.02
N ASN A 109 -5.49 39.48 -0.54
CA ASN A 109 -5.84 39.53 0.88
C ASN A 109 -6.45 38.20 1.32
N CYS A 110 -6.20 37.81 2.56
CA CYS A 110 -6.84 36.64 3.14
C CYS A 110 -8.34 36.85 3.29
N ARG A 111 -9.16 35.89 2.84
CA ARG A 111 -10.63 35.91 2.98
C ARG A 111 -11.13 35.85 4.42
N ARG A 112 -10.27 35.49 5.38
CA ARG A 112 -10.63 35.29 6.81
C ARG A 112 -10.10 36.40 7.71
N CYS A 113 -8.83 36.77 7.58
CA CYS A 113 -8.20 37.76 8.46
C CYS A 113 -7.77 39.05 7.74
N HIS A 114 -8.09 39.19 6.45
CA HIS A 114 -7.76 40.34 5.59
C HIS A 114 -6.26 40.70 5.49
N ALA A 115 -5.37 39.94 6.11
CA ALA A 115 -3.93 40.12 5.99
C ALA A 115 -3.45 39.88 4.56
N THR A 116 -2.43 40.64 4.15
CA THR A 116 -1.78 40.56 2.83
C THR A 116 -0.70 39.48 2.75
N ASP A 117 -0.27 38.95 3.90
CA ASP A 117 0.79 37.94 3.97
C ASP A 117 0.28 36.54 3.59
N LEU A 118 0.33 36.27 2.30
CA LEU A 118 -0.08 35.03 1.66
C LEU A 118 1.14 34.33 1.04
N ARG A 119 1.11 32.99 1.02
CA ARG A 119 2.11 32.15 0.35
C ARG A 119 1.46 31.10 -0.53
N LYS A 120 2.17 30.61 -1.54
CA LYS A 120 1.72 29.44 -2.31
C LYS A 120 1.65 28.20 -1.41
N LYS A 121 0.63 27.34 -1.61
CA LYS A 121 0.58 26.02 -0.97
C LYS A 121 1.79 25.20 -1.43
N LYS A 122 2.40 24.45 -0.51
CA LYS A 122 3.51 23.55 -0.84
C LYS A 122 2.96 22.37 -1.64
N LEU A 123 3.54 22.13 -2.80
CA LEU A 123 3.16 21.00 -3.65
C LEU A 123 3.60 19.69 -3.01
N SER A 124 2.81 18.63 -3.22
CA SER A 124 3.21 17.28 -2.83
C SER A 124 4.41 16.85 -3.67
N LYS A 125 5.36 16.14 -3.06
CA LYS A 125 6.51 15.55 -3.78
C LYS A 125 6.15 14.25 -4.50
N TYR A 126 5.00 13.67 -4.16
CA TYR A 126 4.58 12.32 -4.55
C TYR A 126 3.48 12.35 -5.63
N VAL A 127 3.55 13.35 -6.52
CA VAL A 127 2.69 13.50 -7.69
C VAL A 127 3.57 13.73 -8.90
#